data_AF-A0A0A2E9Q3-F1
#
_entry.id   AF-A0A0A2E9Q3-F1
#
_cell.length_a   1.000
_cell.length_b   1.000
_cell.length_c   1.000
_cell.angle_alpha   90.00
_cell.angle_beta   90.00
_cell.angle_gamma   90.00
#
_symmetry.space_group_name_H-M   'P 1'
#
loop_
_entity.id
_entity.type
_entity.pdbx_description
1 polymer ?
#
loop_
_entity_poly.entity_id
_entity_poly.type
_entity_poly.pdbx_seq_one_letter_code
_entity_poly.pdbx_strand_id
1 'polypeptide(L)'
;MKLTRYISVLLLLFGSISIYAQNINLEGIRLQKEYPAHKSGRTVDVNMQVDLTEMPAIGSNLKRIVTPVLRANESQKEVVMPSFVVAGRNRYSIIRRRTSFDNNYKTVPDQTENTIIVLRKNGSSQQLHYQTTIAYEPWMKNASLIFSVEDTGCADCPLGSGEKTLTKKALYPLYEAQYKFNIIIPKGELVKNREEILNAHISFRLGKYDILPDFQNNSQELARIRAKLNELRGNEDVTFNKLDLIGYASPEGGTEFNDRLSKKRVESFAGYLSSQYLILRGRLHSEWKGADWEGLKKRVRSMSFSAKDEVLDILELPIQQRTPALKKLDNGKVYSMLLEEVYPPLRRTELIFNIQVKGFSLEKARQIIKAHPSRLSLAEVYAVAKSYPEGSKEQYEVWVIADRAFPKNVEPVINVAVLDIKAGRCREAVEKLEKRSNDSRVWGMLGLAYAYNQNWEKAEKYLQKARKNGDKEAAYNLDEMQKYIKDNF
;
A
#
# COMPACT_ATOMS: atom_id res chain seq x y z
N MET A 1 52.63 43.14 -22.98
CA MET A 1 52.40 43.02 -21.51
C MET A 1 51.35 44.04 -21.10
N LYS A 2 50.51 43.66 -20.14
CA LYS A 2 49.25 44.29 -19.70
C LYS A 2 49.40 45.74 -19.19
N LEU A 3 48.36 46.57 -19.36
CA LEU A 3 47.59 47.25 -18.29
C LEU A 3 46.43 48.07 -18.94
N THR A 4 45.19 47.57 -18.99
CA THR A 4 44.01 47.87 -18.12
C THR A 4 43.56 49.32 -17.89
N ARG A 5 42.28 49.58 -18.30
CA ARG A 5 41.23 50.49 -17.76
C ARG A 5 41.42 52.00 -18.00
N TYR A 6 40.42 52.78 -18.46
CA TYR A 6 39.01 52.83 -18.01
C TYR A 6 38.02 53.19 -19.13
N ILE A 7 36.86 52.53 -19.05
CA ILE A 7 35.61 52.83 -19.75
C ILE A 7 34.94 54.02 -19.04
N SER A 8 34.53 55.04 -19.79
CA SER A 8 33.61 56.08 -19.33
C SER A 8 32.36 56.05 -20.19
N VAL A 9 31.25 55.84 -19.50
CA VAL A 9 29.88 55.68 -19.97
C VAL A 9 29.36 56.99 -20.59
N LEU A 10 28.87 56.93 -21.83
CA LEU A 10 28.04 57.99 -22.38
C LEU A 10 26.58 57.50 -22.38
N LEU A 11 25.77 58.11 -21.52
CA LEU A 11 24.31 57.98 -21.48
C LEU A 11 23.73 58.35 -22.85
N LEU A 12 23.10 57.38 -23.52
CA LEU A 12 22.11 57.64 -24.57
C LEU A 12 20.74 57.32 -24.01
N LEU A 13 20.02 58.41 -23.70
CA LEU A 13 18.58 58.46 -23.44
C LEU A 13 17.84 57.89 -24.65
N PHE A 14 17.54 56.59 -24.62
CA PHE A 14 16.47 56.03 -25.43
C PHE A 14 15.17 56.15 -24.65
N GLY A 15 14.38 57.17 -24.99
CA GLY A 15 12.98 57.24 -24.62
C GLY A 15 12.28 55.98 -25.11
N SER A 16 11.92 55.11 -24.18
CA SER A 16 11.06 53.97 -24.46
C SER A 16 9.64 54.52 -24.60
N ILE A 17 9.23 54.73 -25.85
CA ILE A 17 7.82 54.91 -26.21
C ILE A 17 7.10 53.68 -25.67
N SER A 18 6.35 53.85 -24.60
CA SER A 18 5.44 52.83 -24.11
C SER A 18 4.34 52.69 -25.15
N ILE A 19 4.45 51.68 -26.02
CA ILE A 19 3.33 51.26 -26.86
C ILE A 19 2.28 50.73 -25.89
N TYR A 20 1.26 51.54 -25.61
CA TYR A 20 0.05 51.06 -24.95
C TYR A 20 -0.60 50.05 -25.91
N ALA A 21 -0.36 48.76 -25.67
CA ALA A 21 -1.19 47.72 -26.28
C ALA A 21 -2.62 47.94 -25.79
N GLN A 22 -3.53 48.29 -26.70
CA GLN A 22 -4.95 48.37 -26.38
C GLN A 22 -5.45 46.95 -26.09
N ASN A 23 -6.11 46.75 -24.95
CA ASN A 23 -6.74 45.48 -24.61
C ASN A 23 -7.84 45.18 -25.63
N ILE A 24 -7.69 44.09 -26.37
CA ILE A 24 -8.71 43.62 -27.31
C ILE A 24 -9.93 43.13 -26.52
N ASN A 25 -11.14 43.52 -26.95
CA ASN A 25 -12.36 42.91 -26.44
C ASN A 25 -12.52 41.47 -26.99
N LEU A 26 -12.41 40.50 -26.09
CA LEU A 26 -12.54 39.06 -26.35
C LEU A 26 -13.86 38.47 -25.81
N GLU A 27 -14.80 39.30 -25.36
CA GLU A 27 -16.14 38.85 -24.98
C GLU A 27 -16.84 38.14 -26.13
N GLY A 28 -17.78 37.25 -25.81
CA GLY A 28 -18.58 36.52 -26.80
C GLY A 28 -17.88 35.39 -27.56
N ILE A 29 -16.54 35.28 -27.55
CA ILE A 29 -15.83 34.08 -28.05
C ILE A 29 -15.94 32.96 -27.02
N ARG A 30 -16.63 31.86 -27.31
CA ARG A 30 -16.88 30.78 -26.34
C ARG A 30 -16.62 29.40 -26.94
N LEU A 31 -16.35 28.42 -26.09
CA LEU A 31 -16.40 27.01 -26.46
C LEU A 31 -17.79 26.46 -26.18
N GLN A 32 -18.26 25.53 -27.02
CA GLN A 32 -19.50 24.80 -26.72
C GLN A 32 -19.32 23.68 -25.70
N LYS A 33 -18.11 23.11 -25.59
CA LYS A 33 -17.77 22.01 -24.68
C LYS A 33 -16.68 22.44 -23.72
N GLU A 34 -16.77 21.98 -22.47
CA GLU A 34 -15.77 22.26 -21.42
C GLU A 34 -14.42 21.60 -21.73
N TYR A 35 -14.44 20.39 -22.32
CA TYR A 35 -13.28 19.56 -22.65
C TYR A 35 -13.08 19.48 -24.17
N PRO A 36 -12.29 20.39 -24.78
CA PRO A 36 -12.02 20.38 -26.21
C PRO A 36 -10.93 19.38 -26.65
N ALA A 37 -10.23 18.71 -25.72
CA ALA A 37 -9.10 17.86 -26.06
C ALA A 37 -9.26 16.44 -25.50
N HIS A 38 -8.84 15.43 -26.27
CA HIS A 38 -8.89 14.02 -25.89
C HIS A 38 -7.52 13.35 -26.10
N LYS A 39 -7.02 12.62 -25.09
CA LYS A 39 -5.80 11.82 -25.26
C LYS A 39 -6.10 10.57 -26.09
N SER A 40 -5.24 10.29 -27.06
CA SER A 40 -5.27 9.07 -27.87
C SER A 40 -3.85 8.50 -27.93
N GLY A 41 -3.55 7.54 -27.06
CA GLY A 41 -2.19 7.00 -26.93
C GLY A 41 -1.16 8.08 -26.56
N ARG A 42 -0.25 8.39 -27.49
CA ARG A 42 0.83 9.39 -27.29
C ARG A 42 0.51 10.79 -27.83
N THR A 43 -0.71 11.00 -28.34
CA THR A 43 -1.16 12.29 -28.86
C THR A 43 -2.38 12.81 -28.09
N VAL A 44 -2.64 14.10 -28.25
CA VAL A 44 -3.87 14.76 -27.84
C VAL A 44 -4.53 15.31 -29.09
N ASP A 45 -5.75 14.85 -29.35
CA ASP A 45 -6.61 15.38 -30.40
C ASP A 45 -7.43 16.51 -29.83
N VAL A 46 -7.20 17.72 -30.34
CA VAL A 46 -7.92 18.93 -29.95
C VAL A 46 -8.99 19.17 -31.01
N ASN A 47 -10.25 19.10 -30.59
CA ASN A 47 -11.41 19.34 -31.43
C ASN A 47 -12.36 20.30 -30.70
N MET A 48 -12.42 21.54 -31.19
CA MET A 48 -13.23 22.58 -30.59
C MET A 48 -14.23 23.19 -31.57
N GLN A 49 -15.46 23.38 -31.09
CA GLN A 49 -16.45 24.24 -31.73
C GLN A 49 -16.43 25.60 -31.02
N VAL A 50 -15.90 26.59 -31.72
CA VAL A 50 -15.79 27.97 -31.25
C VAL A 50 -17.03 28.73 -31.69
N ASP A 51 -17.80 29.23 -30.74
CA ASP A 51 -18.92 30.13 -30.98
C ASP A 51 -18.41 31.57 -31.06
N LEU A 52 -18.71 32.22 -32.20
CA LEU A 52 -18.36 33.59 -32.53
C LEU A 52 -19.61 34.50 -32.64
N THR A 53 -20.78 34.00 -32.24
CA THR A 53 -22.07 34.70 -32.40
C THR A 53 -22.07 36.04 -31.67
N GLU A 54 -21.70 36.03 -30.39
CA GLU A 54 -21.63 37.22 -29.53
C GLU A 54 -20.30 37.97 -29.65
N MET A 55 -19.38 37.53 -30.52
CA MET A 55 -18.09 38.18 -30.70
C MET A 55 -18.28 39.62 -31.22
N PRO A 56 -17.61 40.64 -30.61
CA PRO A 56 -17.67 42.02 -31.07
C PRO A 56 -17.40 42.17 -32.56
N ALA A 57 -18.03 43.18 -33.17
CA ALA A 57 -17.86 43.46 -34.58
C ALA A 57 -16.39 43.81 -34.89
N ILE A 58 -15.86 43.22 -35.96
CA ILE A 58 -14.54 43.56 -36.49
C ILE A 58 -14.70 44.51 -37.67
N GLY A 59 -13.85 45.55 -37.73
CA GLY A 59 -13.80 46.50 -38.84
C GLY A 59 -13.47 45.83 -40.18
N SER A 60 -13.98 46.37 -41.29
CA SER A 60 -13.91 45.71 -42.61
C SER A 60 -12.48 45.42 -43.10
N ASN A 61 -11.50 46.25 -42.71
CA ASN A 61 -10.10 46.12 -43.11
C ASN A 61 -9.20 45.44 -42.06
N LEU A 62 -9.76 44.97 -40.95
CA LEU A 62 -9.00 44.34 -39.86
C LEU A 62 -9.01 42.83 -40.00
N LYS A 63 -7.98 42.16 -39.45
CA LYS A 63 -8.02 40.74 -39.15
C LYS A 63 -7.64 40.52 -37.69
N ARG A 64 -8.26 39.52 -37.08
CA ARG A 64 -7.93 38.98 -35.77
C ARG A 64 -7.25 37.64 -35.94
N ILE A 65 -6.04 37.53 -35.42
CA ILE A 65 -5.28 36.29 -35.34
C ILE A 65 -5.60 35.70 -33.97
N VAL A 66 -6.03 34.44 -33.94
CA VAL A 66 -6.31 33.71 -32.71
C VAL A 66 -5.41 32.49 -32.66
N THR A 67 -4.54 32.44 -31.66
CA THR A 67 -3.58 31.38 -31.42
C THR A 67 -4.02 30.58 -30.18
N PRO A 68 -4.52 29.34 -30.37
CA PRO A 68 -4.87 28.48 -29.26
C PRO A 68 -3.61 27.99 -28.53
N VAL A 69 -3.64 28.01 -27.20
CA VAL A 69 -2.53 27.60 -26.33
C VAL A 69 -3.07 26.70 -25.22
N LEU A 70 -2.49 25.51 -25.05
CA LEU A 70 -2.67 24.78 -23.79
C LEU A 70 -1.58 25.23 -22.82
N ARG A 71 -1.98 25.67 -21.63
CA ARG A 71 -1.06 26.13 -20.59
C ARG A 71 -1.30 25.34 -19.30
N ALA A 72 -0.24 24.83 -18.70
CA ALA A 72 -0.32 24.14 -17.42
C ALA A 72 -0.87 25.08 -16.33
N ASN A 73 -1.75 24.58 -15.47
CA ASN A 73 -2.32 25.37 -14.38
C ASN A 73 -1.33 25.58 -13.22
N GLU A 74 -0.33 24.70 -13.09
CA GLU A 74 0.59 24.65 -11.95
C GLU A 74 2.06 24.89 -12.34
N SER A 75 2.37 25.03 -13.63
CA SER A 75 3.74 25.26 -14.11
C SER A 75 3.75 26.25 -15.28
N GLN A 76 4.93 26.68 -15.71
CA GLN A 76 5.11 27.57 -16.87
C GLN A 76 5.11 26.82 -18.21
N LYS A 77 4.77 25.53 -18.23
CA LYS A 77 4.72 24.76 -19.47
C LYS A 77 3.51 25.17 -20.31
N GLU A 78 3.73 25.35 -21.59
CA GLU A 78 2.69 25.60 -22.57
C GLU A 78 3.03 24.97 -23.92
N VAL A 79 2.00 24.75 -24.72
CA VAL A 79 2.12 24.34 -26.12
C VAL A 79 1.23 25.25 -26.97
N VAL A 80 1.86 25.89 -27.95
CA VAL A 80 1.20 26.75 -28.92
C VAL A 80 0.69 25.88 -30.06
N MET A 81 -0.58 26.05 -30.40
CA MET A 81 -1.23 25.34 -31.50
C MET A 81 -1.41 26.26 -32.72
N PRO A 82 -1.59 25.71 -33.94
CA PRO A 82 -1.74 26.51 -35.15
C PRO A 82 -2.84 27.57 -35.04
N SER A 83 -2.54 28.78 -35.46
CA SER A 83 -3.45 29.92 -35.37
C SER A 83 -4.57 29.83 -36.42
N PHE A 84 -5.71 30.46 -36.13
CA PHE A 84 -6.77 30.75 -37.11
C PHE A 84 -7.04 32.24 -37.19
N VAL A 85 -7.63 32.67 -38.31
CA VAL A 85 -7.83 34.09 -38.61
C VAL A 85 -9.31 34.40 -38.78
N VAL A 86 -9.80 35.41 -38.07
CA VAL A 86 -11.13 35.98 -38.25
C VAL A 86 -10.98 37.35 -38.91
N ALA A 87 -11.35 37.47 -40.19
CA ALA A 87 -11.11 38.67 -40.98
C ALA A 87 -12.41 39.45 -41.28
N GLY A 88 -12.32 40.79 -41.27
CA GLY A 88 -13.35 41.67 -41.80
C GLY A 88 -13.51 41.53 -43.32
N ARG A 89 -14.62 42.02 -43.87
CA ARG A 89 -15.01 41.81 -45.28
C ARG A 89 -13.93 42.12 -46.31
N ASN A 90 -13.36 43.33 -46.27
CA ASN A 90 -12.36 43.75 -47.24
C ASN A 90 -11.03 43.02 -47.01
N ARG A 91 -10.64 42.86 -45.73
CA ARG A 91 -9.41 42.15 -45.38
C ARG A 91 -9.45 40.70 -45.82
N TYR A 92 -10.58 40.02 -45.65
CA TYR A 92 -10.81 38.67 -46.13
C TYR A 92 -10.65 38.57 -47.66
N SER A 93 -11.24 39.50 -48.41
CA SER A 93 -11.06 39.55 -49.88
C SER A 93 -9.60 39.79 -50.29
N ILE A 94 -8.86 40.65 -49.57
CA ILE A 94 -7.44 40.91 -49.83
C ILE A 94 -6.60 39.65 -49.56
N ILE A 95 -6.82 38.99 -48.42
CA ILE A 95 -6.12 37.75 -48.05
C ILE A 95 -6.37 36.70 -49.14
N ARG A 96 -7.63 36.43 -49.51
CA ARG A 96 -7.95 35.45 -50.56
C ARG A 96 -7.28 35.73 -51.89
N ARG A 97 -7.23 37.01 -52.32
CA ARG A 97 -6.55 37.40 -53.56
C ARG A 97 -5.05 37.20 -53.45
N ARG A 98 -4.41 37.67 -52.37
CA ARG A 98 -2.96 37.51 -52.20
C ARG A 98 -2.56 36.04 -52.16
N THR A 99 -3.27 35.22 -51.39
CA THR A 99 -2.99 33.78 -51.34
C THR A 99 -3.18 33.08 -52.68
N SER A 100 -4.03 33.58 -53.59
CA SER A 100 -4.16 33.02 -54.94
C SER A 100 -3.10 33.50 -55.94
N PHE A 101 -2.46 34.65 -55.70
CA PHE A 101 -1.45 35.24 -56.59
C PHE A 101 -0.02 34.94 -56.15
N ASP A 102 0.21 34.86 -54.84
CA ASP A 102 1.52 34.66 -54.23
C ASP A 102 1.49 33.47 -53.28
N ASN A 103 2.03 32.34 -53.74
CA ASN A 103 2.11 31.10 -52.96
C ASN A 103 3.01 31.24 -51.71
N ASN A 104 3.88 32.26 -51.64
CA ASN A 104 4.73 32.52 -50.48
C ASN A 104 4.07 33.45 -49.45
N TYR A 105 2.90 34.03 -49.75
CA TYR A 105 2.21 34.91 -48.84
C TYR A 105 1.64 34.14 -47.62
N LYS A 106 2.14 34.50 -46.43
CA LYS A 106 1.64 34.00 -45.15
C LYS A 106 0.77 35.04 -44.46
N THR A 107 -0.47 34.67 -44.15
CA THR A 107 -1.44 35.44 -43.37
C THR A 107 -1.08 35.47 -41.89
N VAL A 108 -0.43 34.42 -41.39
CA VAL A 108 0.08 34.30 -40.01
C VAL A 108 1.49 33.68 -40.05
N PRO A 109 2.39 34.02 -39.10
CA PRO A 109 3.76 33.50 -39.11
C PRO A 109 3.84 31.96 -39.10
N ASP A 110 2.94 31.33 -38.36
CA ASP A 110 2.78 29.88 -38.17
C ASP A 110 1.86 29.24 -39.22
N GLN A 111 1.65 29.88 -40.37
CA GLN A 111 0.72 29.38 -41.39
C GLN A 111 1.10 27.97 -41.84
N THR A 112 0.17 27.05 -41.65
CA THR A 112 0.14 25.69 -42.19
C THR A 112 -0.87 25.59 -43.33
N GLU A 113 -0.85 24.49 -44.09
CA GLU A 113 -1.84 24.20 -45.14
C GLU A 113 -3.29 24.16 -44.61
N ASN A 114 -3.46 23.87 -43.31
CA ASN A 114 -4.76 23.79 -42.64
C ASN A 114 -5.14 25.07 -41.88
N THR A 115 -4.43 26.18 -42.12
CA THR A 115 -4.73 27.45 -41.45
C THR A 115 -6.13 27.92 -41.81
N ILE A 116 -6.98 28.02 -40.80
CA ILE A 116 -8.38 28.39 -41.01
C ILE A 116 -8.47 29.92 -41.11
N ILE A 117 -9.05 30.41 -42.21
CA ILE A 117 -9.32 31.84 -42.42
C ILE A 117 -10.82 32.01 -42.64
N VAL A 118 -11.50 32.64 -41.68
CA VAL A 118 -12.95 32.84 -41.71
C VAL A 118 -13.31 34.32 -41.88
N LEU A 119 -14.30 34.59 -42.73
CA LEU A 119 -14.95 35.90 -42.82
C LEU A 119 -15.83 36.12 -41.59
N ARG A 120 -15.64 37.23 -40.86
CA ARG A 120 -16.57 37.63 -39.80
C ARG A 120 -17.88 38.15 -40.39
N LYS A 121 -18.99 37.52 -40.02
CA LYS A 121 -20.36 37.99 -40.31
C LYS A 121 -20.91 38.76 -39.11
N ASN A 122 -20.53 40.03 -38.98
CA ASN A 122 -20.92 40.88 -37.83
C ASN A 122 -22.44 40.79 -37.56
N GLY A 123 -22.82 40.60 -36.30
CA GLY A 123 -24.22 40.53 -35.86
C GLY A 123 -24.97 39.25 -36.24
N SER A 124 -24.31 38.26 -36.84
CA SER A 124 -24.91 36.97 -37.21
C SER A 124 -24.36 35.82 -36.37
N SER A 125 -25.18 34.78 -36.18
CA SER A 125 -24.74 33.50 -35.63
C SER A 125 -23.63 32.90 -36.49
N GLN A 126 -22.54 32.51 -35.83
CA GLN A 126 -21.34 32.02 -36.51
C GLN A 126 -20.58 31.07 -35.60
N GLN A 127 -20.32 29.87 -36.13
CA GLN A 127 -19.51 28.86 -35.45
C GLN A 127 -18.31 28.49 -36.31
N LEU A 128 -17.23 28.12 -35.64
CA LEU A 128 -15.98 27.68 -36.25
C LEU A 128 -15.61 26.31 -35.67
N HIS A 129 -15.34 25.34 -36.54
CA HIS A 129 -14.75 24.07 -36.16
C HIS A 129 -13.23 24.16 -36.30
N TYR A 130 -12.51 23.84 -35.23
CA TYR A 130 -11.04 23.81 -35.20
C TYR A 130 -10.57 22.44 -34.75
N GLN A 131 -9.63 21.87 -35.50
CA GLN A 131 -9.05 20.57 -35.22
C GLN A 131 -7.53 20.59 -35.37
N THR A 132 -6.82 20.02 -34.40
CA THR A 132 -5.38 19.78 -34.48
C THR A 132 -4.98 18.60 -33.60
N THR A 133 -3.80 18.05 -33.82
CA THR A 133 -3.24 16.96 -33.02
C THR A 133 -1.85 17.36 -32.55
N ILE A 134 -1.59 17.20 -31.25
CA ILE A 134 -0.31 17.53 -30.61
C ILE A 134 0.24 16.32 -29.85
N ALA A 135 1.54 16.31 -29.57
CA ALA A 135 2.14 15.28 -28.72
C ALA A 135 1.63 15.43 -27.28
N TYR A 136 1.27 14.32 -26.63
CA TYR A 136 0.84 14.33 -25.24
C TYR A 136 2.03 14.49 -24.29
N GLU A 137 1.89 15.38 -23.31
CA GLU A 137 2.77 15.44 -22.15
C GLU A 137 1.96 15.34 -20.84
N PRO A 138 2.52 14.74 -19.76
CA PRO A 138 1.79 14.52 -18.51
C PRO A 138 1.18 15.78 -17.86
N TRP A 139 1.77 16.95 -18.06
CA TRP A 139 1.25 18.21 -17.50
C TRP A 139 -0.10 18.62 -18.13
N MET A 140 -0.43 18.10 -19.32
CA MET A 140 -1.68 18.42 -20.02
C MET A 140 -2.93 17.90 -19.29
N LYS A 141 -2.76 16.94 -18.35
CA LYS A 141 -3.84 16.49 -17.45
C LYS A 141 -4.47 17.62 -16.65
N ASN A 142 -3.69 18.66 -16.35
CA ASN A 142 -4.12 19.84 -15.61
C ASN A 142 -3.76 21.13 -16.37
N ALA A 143 -4.29 21.26 -17.58
CA ALA A 143 -4.06 22.41 -18.46
C ALA A 143 -5.35 23.19 -18.74
N SER A 144 -5.21 24.51 -18.82
CA SER A 144 -6.20 25.43 -19.37
C SER A 144 -6.05 25.54 -20.89
N LEU A 145 -7.16 25.79 -21.60
CA LEU A 145 -7.12 26.26 -22.98
C LEU A 145 -7.30 27.77 -22.98
N ILE A 146 -6.33 28.45 -23.61
CA ILE A 146 -6.25 29.90 -23.71
C ILE A 146 -6.23 30.28 -25.18
N PHE A 147 -6.91 31.36 -25.55
CA PHE A 147 -6.70 32.02 -26.83
C PHE A 147 -5.83 33.25 -26.61
N SER A 148 -4.65 33.25 -27.20
CA SER A 148 -3.85 34.45 -27.40
C SER A 148 -4.30 35.11 -28.70
N VAL A 149 -4.60 36.40 -28.66
CA VAL A 149 -5.28 37.10 -29.74
C VAL A 149 -4.53 38.37 -30.09
N GLU A 150 -4.38 38.62 -31.39
CA GLU A 150 -3.77 39.84 -31.93
C GLU A 150 -4.65 40.42 -33.05
N ASP A 151 -4.96 41.71 -32.97
CA ASP A 151 -5.68 42.42 -34.03
C ASP A 151 -4.66 43.18 -34.88
N THR A 152 -4.81 43.09 -36.20
CA THR A 152 -3.90 43.77 -37.15
C THR A 152 -4.67 44.55 -38.21
N GLY A 153 -4.07 45.68 -38.62
CA GLY A 153 -4.61 46.61 -39.59
C GLY A 153 -4.26 46.28 -41.04
N CYS A 154 -4.55 47.23 -41.94
CA CYS A 154 -4.37 47.09 -43.39
C CYS A 154 -2.94 46.71 -43.81
N ALA A 155 -1.94 47.25 -43.12
CA ALA A 155 -0.52 47.05 -43.38
C ALA A 155 0.12 45.96 -42.50
N ASP A 156 -0.70 45.06 -41.91
CA ASP A 156 -0.26 44.09 -40.90
C ASP A 156 0.37 44.75 -39.65
N CYS A 157 0.02 46.02 -39.39
CA CYS A 157 0.42 46.73 -38.18
C CYS A 157 -0.35 46.19 -36.97
N PRO A 158 0.31 45.91 -35.83
CA PRO A 158 -0.36 45.51 -34.59
C PRO A 158 -1.26 46.63 -34.07
N LEU A 159 -2.52 46.31 -33.75
CA LEU A 159 -3.52 47.24 -33.20
C LEU A 159 -3.85 46.95 -31.74
N GLY A 160 -3.55 45.73 -31.28
CA GLY A 160 -3.75 45.30 -29.90
C GLY A 160 -3.44 43.83 -29.75
N SER A 161 -3.39 43.37 -28.51
CA SER A 161 -3.32 41.95 -28.17
C SER A 161 -4.11 41.68 -26.88
N GLY A 162 -4.36 40.41 -26.61
CA GLY A 162 -5.00 39.98 -25.36
C GLY A 162 -5.09 38.47 -25.25
N GLU A 163 -5.30 37.97 -24.04
CA GLU A 163 -5.54 36.56 -23.78
C GLU A 163 -6.93 36.35 -23.19
N LYS A 164 -7.55 35.22 -23.52
CA LYS A 164 -8.77 34.74 -22.87
C LYS A 164 -8.60 33.28 -22.48
N THR A 165 -8.89 32.96 -21.22
CA THR A 165 -9.06 31.57 -20.80
C THR A 165 -10.45 31.09 -21.18
N LEU A 166 -10.52 29.99 -21.94
CA LEU A 166 -11.78 29.42 -22.42
C LEU A 166 -12.30 28.33 -21.48
N THR A 167 -11.39 27.50 -20.97
CA THR A 167 -11.66 26.46 -19.97
C THR A 167 -10.40 26.24 -19.14
N LYS A 168 -10.58 25.88 -17.87
CA LYS A 168 -9.49 25.47 -16.97
C LYS A 168 -9.16 23.98 -17.04
N LYS A 169 -9.95 23.21 -17.80
CA LYS A 169 -9.85 21.76 -17.95
C LYS A 169 -9.90 21.38 -19.43
N ALA A 170 -8.82 21.63 -20.14
CA ALA A 170 -8.79 21.43 -21.58
C ALA A 170 -8.89 19.95 -21.99
N LEU A 171 -8.23 19.06 -21.24
CA LEU A 171 -8.20 17.63 -21.51
C LEU A 171 -9.35 16.91 -20.83
N TYR A 172 -10.04 16.05 -21.57
CA TYR A 172 -11.04 15.14 -21.03
C TYR A 172 -10.41 14.29 -19.90
N PRO A 173 -11.10 14.08 -18.76
CA PRO A 173 -10.55 13.32 -17.64
C PRO A 173 -10.06 11.94 -18.09
N LEU A 174 -8.86 11.58 -17.66
CA LEU A 174 -8.31 10.25 -17.92
C LEU A 174 -9.05 9.19 -17.10
N TYR A 175 -8.99 7.96 -17.56
CA TYR A 175 -9.61 6.81 -16.91
C TYR A 175 -9.06 6.64 -15.49
N GLU A 176 -9.98 6.48 -14.53
CA GLU A 176 -9.67 6.13 -13.15
C GLU A 176 -10.13 4.69 -12.86
N ALA A 177 -9.19 3.83 -12.44
CA ALA A 177 -9.50 2.43 -12.14
C ALA A 177 -10.49 2.31 -10.97
N GLN A 178 -11.53 1.50 -11.15
CA GLN A 178 -12.53 1.25 -10.11
C GLN A 178 -12.27 -0.10 -9.45
N TYR A 179 -11.23 -0.19 -8.62
CA TYR A 179 -10.86 -1.45 -7.97
C TYR A 179 -11.91 -1.93 -6.95
N LYS A 180 -12.11 -3.25 -6.88
CA LYS A 180 -12.92 -3.93 -5.88
C LYS A 180 -12.03 -4.49 -4.78
N PHE A 181 -12.18 -3.93 -3.58
CA PHE A 181 -11.50 -4.40 -2.38
C PHE A 181 -12.30 -3.98 -1.15
N ASN A 182 -12.75 -4.96 -0.38
CA ASN A 182 -13.55 -4.73 0.81
C ASN A 182 -12.96 -5.50 2.00
N ILE A 183 -13.37 -5.10 3.20
CA ILE A 183 -13.09 -5.86 4.41
C ILE A 183 -13.69 -7.26 4.25
N ILE A 184 -12.87 -8.29 4.40
CA ILE A 184 -13.29 -9.69 4.43
C ILE A 184 -14.08 -9.92 5.71
N ILE A 185 -15.27 -10.47 5.57
CA ILE A 185 -16.13 -10.90 6.68
C ILE A 185 -15.74 -12.34 7.04
N PRO A 186 -15.10 -12.59 8.19
CA PRO A 186 -14.69 -13.93 8.58
C PRO A 186 -15.90 -14.81 8.95
N LYS A 187 -15.78 -16.12 8.76
CA LYS A 187 -16.80 -17.08 9.20
C LYS A 187 -16.84 -17.15 10.73
N GLY A 188 -18.04 -17.25 11.28
CA GLY A 188 -18.26 -17.41 12.71
C GLY A 188 -17.99 -18.83 13.21
N GLU A 189 -17.65 -18.94 14.50
CA GLU A 189 -17.53 -20.20 15.22
C GLU A 189 -18.56 -20.19 16.36
N LEU A 190 -19.46 -21.18 16.39
CA LEU A 190 -20.44 -21.30 17.49
C LEU A 190 -19.80 -21.82 18.78
N VAL A 191 -18.82 -22.71 18.65
CA VAL A 191 -18.06 -23.30 19.76
C VAL A 191 -16.58 -23.18 19.44
N LYS A 192 -15.82 -22.54 20.33
CA LYS A 192 -14.41 -22.22 20.13
C LYS A 192 -13.55 -23.09 21.03
N ASN A 193 -12.97 -24.16 20.48
CA ASN A 193 -11.96 -24.92 21.21
C ASN A 193 -10.61 -24.23 21.04
N ARG A 194 -9.90 -24.01 22.15
CA ARG A 194 -8.62 -23.28 22.19
C ARG A 194 -7.63 -24.03 23.06
N GLU A 195 -6.35 -23.85 22.72
CA GLU A 195 -5.23 -24.32 23.49
C GLU A 195 -4.47 -23.10 24.02
N GLU A 196 -4.24 -23.07 25.32
CA GLU A 196 -3.41 -22.05 25.96
C GLU A 196 -2.17 -22.71 26.55
N ILE A 197 -1.00 -22.23 26.14
CA ILE A 197 0.28 -22.86 26.45
C ILE A 197 0.98 -22.07 27.56
N LEU A 198 1.41 -22.78 28.61
CA LEU A 198 2.29 -22.26 29.65
C LEU A 198 3.52 -23.15 29.74
N ASN A 199 4.72 -22.59 29.53
CA ASN A 199 5.97 -23.31 29.78
C ASN A 199 6.35 -23.19 31.25
N ALA A 200 6.50 -24.33 31.93
CA ALA A 200 6.98 -24.40 33.31
C ALA A 200 8.39 -24.98 33.40
N HIS A 201 9.22 -24.38 34.26
CA HIS A 201 10.61 -24.82 34.49
C HIS A 201 10.77 -25.34 35.91
N ILE A 202 10.29 -26.57 36.14
CA ILE A 202 10.42 -27.20 37.45
C ILE A 202 11.85 -27.70 37.64
N SER A 203 12.51 -27.20 38.67
CA SER A 203 13.83 -27.62 39.14
C SER A 203 13.73 -28.92 39.95
N PHE A 204 14.68 -29.81 39.69
CA PHE A 204 14.83 -31.08 40.41
C PHE A 204 16.24 -31.18 40.97
N ARG A 205 16.41 -31.88 42.10
CA ARG A 205 17.75 -32.28 42.55
C ARG A 205 18.40 -33.23 41.54
N LEU A 206 19.73 -33.26 41.52
CA LEU A 206 20.49 -34.11 40.60
C LEU A 206 20.06 -35.58 40.72
N GLY A 207 19.73 -36.21 39.58
CA GLY A 207 19.29 -37.60 39.53
C GLY A 207 17.94 -37.90 40.19
N LYS A 208 17.23 -36.89 40.69
CA LYS A 208 15.90 -37.02 41.33
C LYS A 208 14.81 -36.48 40.42
N TYR A 209 13.58 -36.89 40.72
CA TYR A 209 12.38 -36.49 39.99
C TYR A 209 11.23 -36.10 40.93
N ASP A 210 11.44 -36.08 42.25
CA ASP A 210 10.44 -35.62 43.21
C ASP A 210 10.25 -34.10 43.10
N ILE A 211 8.98 -33.66 43.14
CA ILE A 211 8.65 -32.25 43.14
C ILE A 211 8.88 -31.68 44.53
N LEU A 212 9.80 -30.72 44.63
CA LEU A 212 10.09 -29.98 45.86
C LEU A 212 9.61 -28.53 45.67
N PRO A 213 8.47 -28.13 46.25
CA PRO A 213 7.88 -26.81 46.02
C PRO A 213 8.81 -25.64 46.37
N ASP A 214 9.60 -25.78 47.44
CA ASP A 214 10.50 -24.72 47.92
C ASP A 214 11.92 -24.82 47.33
N PHE A 215 12.16 -25.76 46.41
CA PHE A 215 13.47 -25.90 45.78
C PHE A 215 13.65 -24.90 44.64
N GLN A 216 14.66 -24.04 44.77
CA GLN A 216 14.97 -23.00 43.78
C GLN A 216 13.72 -22.18 43.43
N ASN A 217 13.38 -22.04 42.15
CA ASN A 217 12.28 -21.21 41.68
C ASN A 217 10.93 -21.94 41.55
N ASN A 218 10.83 -23.16 42.09
CA ASN A 218 9.62 -23.99 41.94
C ASN A 218 8.38 -23.31 42.52
N SER A 219 8.50 -22.59 43.64
CA SER A 219 7.38 -21.92 44.28
C SER A 219 6.73 -20.89 43.35
N GLN A 220 7.54 -20.13 42.60
CA GLN A 220 7.05 -19.14 41.63
C GLN A 220 6.40 -19.82 40.41
N GLU A 221 7.02 -20.87 39.87
CA GLU A 221 6.47 -21.63 38.74
C GLU A 221 5.12 -22.28 39.11
N LEU A 222 5.04 -22.87 40.29
CA LEU A 222 3.81 -23.45 40.82
C LEU A 222 2.74 -22.39 41.10
N ALA A 223 3.12 -21.20 41.56
CA ALA A 223 2.20 -20.08 41.73
C ALA A 223 1.61 -19.60 40.41
N ARG A 224 2.40 -19.55 39.33
CA ARG A 224 1.91 -19.21 37.97
C ARG A 224 0.87 -20.22 37.47
N ILE A 225 1.12 -21.51 37.68
CA ILE A 225 0.18 -22.58 37.32
C ILE A 225 -1.09 -22.48 38.15
N ARG A 226 -0.97 -22.23 39.47
CA ARG A 226 -2.11 -22.01 40.36
C ARG A 226 -2.96 -20.83 39.90
N ALA A 227 -2.33 -19.70 39.56
CA ALA A 227 -3.02 -18.52 39.06
C ALA A 227 -3.78 -18.84 37.77
N LYS A 228 -3.16 -19.60 36.86
CA LYS A 228 -3.82 -20.03 35.63
C LYS A 228 -5.04 -20.93 35.88
N LEU A 229 -4.90 -21.93 36.74
CA LEU A 229 -6.00 -22.81 37.12
C LEU A 229 -7.15 -22.05 37.81
N ASN A 230 -6.82 -21.08 38.66
CA ASN A 230 -7.82 -20.23 39.32
C ASN A 230 -8.55 -19.33 38.32
N GLU A 231 -7.83 -18.73 37.36
CA GLU A 231 -8.43 -17.94 36.27
C GLU A 231 -9.42 -18.78 35.46
N LEU A 232 -9.04 -20.00 35.09
CA LEU A 232 -9.93 -20.89 34.34
C LEU A 232 -11.13 -21.37 35.16
N ARG A 233 -10.95 -21.62 36.46
CA ARG A 233 -12.04 -22.05 37.35
C ARG A 233 -13.07 -20.95 37.61
N GLY A 234 -12.63 -19.70 37.69
CA GLY A 234 -13.48 -18.54 37.99
C GLY A 234 -14.16 -17.91 36.77
N ASN A 235 -13.97 -18.47 35.57
CA ASN A 235 -14.41 -17.85 34.32
C ASN A 235 -15.63 -18.56 33.71
N GLU A 236 -16.80 -17.93 33.79
CA GLU A 236 -18.06 -18.49 33.28
C GLU A 236 -18.14 -18.61 31.75
N ASP A 237 -17.27 -17.87 31.04
CA ASP A 237 -17.19 -17.86 29.58
C ASP A 237 -16.31 -19.01 29.03
N VAL A 238 -15.57 -19.68 29.91
CA VAL A 238 -14.57 -20.69 29.56
C VAL A 238 -14.83 -22.00 30.32
N THR A 239 -14.93 -23.09 29.58
CA THR A 239 -14.96 -24.44 30.15
C THR A 239 -13.59 -25.07 30.02
N PHE A 240 -12.95 -25.40 31.14
CA PHE A 240 -11.70 -26.13 31.16
C PHE A 240 -11.95 -27.64 30.98
N ASN A 241 -11.40 -28.20 29.90
CA ASN A 241 -11.65 -29.59 29.51
C ASN A 241 -10.56 -30.52 30.04
N LYS A 242 -9.30 -30.27 29.68
CA LYS A 242 -8.15 -31.09 30.07
C LYS A 242 -6.84 -30.30 30.08
N LEU A 243 -5.85 -30.84 30.78
CA LEU A 243 -4.48 -30.35 30.80
C LEU A 243 -3.55 -31.44 30.28
N ASP A 244 -2.88 -31.16 29.17
CA ASP A 244 -1.79 -32.01 28.67
C ASP A 244 -0.45 -31.45 29.17
N LEU A 245 0.43 -32.32 29.66
CA LEU A 245 1.78 -32.00 30.11
C LEU A 245 2.78 -32.67 29.18
N ILE A 246 3.65 -31.91 28.53
CA ILE A 246 4.71 -32.47 27.68
C ILE A 246 6.07 -32.17 28.30
N GLY A 247 6.74 -33.21 28.80
CA GLY A 247 8.04 -33.12 29.46
C GLY A 247 9.21 -33.16 28.48
N TYR A 248 10.15 -32.24 28.68
CA TYR A 248 11.40 -32.16 27.93
C TYR A 248 12.62 -32.19 28.87
N ALA A 249 13.70 -32.79 28.38
CA ALA A 249 15.03 -32.76 28.99
C ALA A 249 15.99 -31.90 28.15
N SER A 250 17.07 -31.44 28.78
CA SER A 250 18.18 -30.84 28.05
C SER A 250 19.00 -31.92 27.32
N PRO A 251 19.66 -31.60 26.19
CA PRO A 251 20.42 -32.56 25.38
C PRO A 251 21.81 -32.93 25.96
N GLU A 252 21.88 -33.22 27.25
CA GLU A 252 23.13 -33.45 27.99
C GLU A 252 23.56 -34.92 28.02
N GLY A 253 22.58 -35.83 28.15
CA GLY A 253 22.81 -37.27 28.21
C GLY A 253 22.59 -37.98 26.86
N GLY A 254 22.77 -39.30 26.87
CA GLY A 254 22.35 -40.16 25.76
C GLY A 254 20.82 -40.21 25.63
N THR A 255 20.33 -40.63 24.47
CA THR A 255 18.90 -40.67 24.13
C THR A 255 18.06 -41.37 25.21
N GLU A 256 18.42 -42.60 25.58
CA GLU A 256 17.69 -43.37 26.61
C GLU A 256 17.65 -42.67 27.97
N PHE A 257 18.74 -42.00 28.34
CA PHE A 257 18.82 -41.27 29.61
C PHE A 257 17.87 -40.07 29.61
N ASN A 258 17.87 -39.27 28.54
CA ASN A 258 17.01 -38.09 28.42
C ASN A 258 15.53 -38.49 28.30
N ASP A 259 15.22 -39.58 27.59
CA ASP A 259 13.88 -40.14 27.50
C ASP A 259 13.36 -40.58 28.87
N ARG A 260 14.16 -41.36 29.60
CA ARG A 260 13.80 -41.81 30.95
C ARG A 260 13.62 -40.62 31.90
N LEU A 261 14.51 -39.62 31.83
CA LEU A 261 14.48 -38.48 32.72
C LEU A 261 13.28 -37.56 32.47
N SER A 262 13.00 -37.23 31.21
CA SER A 262 11.83 -36.43 30.83
C SER A 262 10.52 -37.14 31.21
N LYS A 263 10.42 -38.45 30.97
CA LYS A 263 9.29 -39.29 31.42
C LYS A 263 9.07 -39.22 32.93
N LYS A 264 10.09 -39.55 33.72
CA LYS A 264 9.94 -39.60 35.19
C LYS A 264 9.60 -38.24 35.79
N ARG A 265 10.14 -37.16 35.25
CA ARG A 265 9.84 -35.80 35.72
C ARG A 265 8.43 -35.37 35.38
N VAL A 266 7.95 -35.61 34.16
CA VAL A 266 6.58 -35.23 33.80
C VAL A 266 5.54 -36.07 34.53
N GLU A 267 5.79 -37.37 34.75
CA GLU A 267 4.91 -38.25 35.55
C GLU A 267 4.83 -37.79 37.01
N SER A 268 5.97 -37.46 37.62
CA SER A 268 6.02 -36.93 38.99
C SER A 268 5.29 -35.59 39.10
N PHE A 269 5.49 -34.72 38.11
CA PHE A 269 4.83 -33.42 38.09
C PHE A 269 3.31 -33.53 37.89
N ALA A 270 2.88 -34.43 37.00
CA ALA A 270 1.49 -34.82 36.80
C ALA A 270 0.84 -35.29 38.12
N GLY A 271 1.51 -36.20 38.83
CA GLY A 271 1.08 -36.71 40.13
C GLY A 271 0.94 -35.60 41.16
N TYR A 272 1.94 -34.72 41.27
CA TYR A 272 1.89 -33.56 42.15
C TYR A 272 0.68 -32.68 41.83
N LEU A 273 0.49 -32.24 40.58
CA LEU A 273 -0.62 -31.36 40.20
C LEU A 273 -1.99 -32.01 40.45
N SER A 274 -2.16 -33.30 40.12
CA SER A 274 -3.39 -34.05 40.36
C SER A 274 -3.73 -34.17 41.86
N SER A 275 -2.71 -34.29 42.72
CA SER A 275 -2.90 -34.33 44.18
C SER A 275 -3.35 -32.98 44.75
N GLN A 276 -2.81 -31.87 44.22
CA GLN A 276 -3.06 -30.52 44.73
C GLN A 276 -4.36 -29.90 44.20
N TYR A 277 -4.77 -30.25 42.99
CA TYR A 277 -5.86 -29.57 42.29
C TYR A 277 -6.95 -30.56 41.86
N LEU A 278 -8.08 -30.57 42.59
CA LEU A 278 -9.22 -31.46 42.31
C LEU A 278 -9.75 -31.33 40.87
N ILE A 279 -9.71 -30.13 40.28
CA ILE A 279 -10.14 -29.86 38.90
C ILE A 279 -9.34 -30.66 37.86
N LEU A 280 -8.15 -31.15 38.20
CA LEU A 280 -7.29 -31.93 37.31
C LEU A 280 -7.51 -33.44 37.40
N ARG A 281 -8.24 -33.93 38.41
CA ARG A 281 -8.48 -35.37 38.59
C ARG A 281 -9.26 -35.92 37.39
N GLY A 282 -8.70 -36.94 36.73
CA GLY A 282 -9.27 -37.54 35.53
C GLY A 282 -9.19 -36.69 34.27
N ARG A 283 -8.52 -35.53 34.30
CA ARG A 283 -8.41 -34.57 33.17
C ARG A 283 -6.96 -34.21 32.82
N LEU A 284 -6.00 -34.93 33.39
CA LEU A 284 -4.58 -34.68 33.21
C LEU A 284 -3.96 -35.81 32.39
N HIS A 285 -3.25 -35.45 31.32
CA HIS A 285 -2.46 -36.37 30.51
C HIS A 285 -1.01 -35.91 30.47
N SER A 286 -0.08 -36.86 30.51
CA SER A 286 1.35 -36.57 30.49
C SER A 286 2.04 -37.34 29.36
N GLU A 287 2.79 -36.63 28.55
CA GLU A 287 3.67 -37.15 27.51
C GLU A 287 5.11 -36.68 27.74
N TRP A 288 6.08 -37.40 27.17
CA TRP A 288 7.48 -37.00 27.19
C TRP A 288 8.06 -37.05 25.77
N LYS A 289 9.03 -36.17 25.50
CA LYS A 289 9.69 -36.08 24.17
C LYS A 289 11.20 -36.26 24.22
N GLY A 290 11.77 -36.58 25.39
CA GLY A 290 13.22 -36.71 25.53
C GLY A 290 13.90 -35.34 25.49
N ALA A 291 15.01 -35.25 24.75
CA ALA A 291 15.78 -34.02 24.61
C ALA A 291 15.08 -32.98 23.69
N ASP A 292 15.01 -31.72 24.14
CA ASP A 292 14.40 -30.61 23.36
C ASP A 292 15.31 -30.08 22.25
N TRP A 293 15.50 -30.88 21.19
CA TRP A 293 16.33 -30.51 20.06
C TRP A 293 15.78 -29.32 19.27
N GLU A 294 14.45 -29.23 19.10
CA GLU A 294 13.82 -28.11 18.41
C GLU A 294 13.93 -26.81 19.23
N GLY A 295 13.76 -26.91 20.56
CA GLY A 295 14.01 -25.80 21.48
C GLY A 295 15.45 -25.32 21.42
N LEU A 296 16.43 -26.25 21.39
CA LEU A 296 17.84 -25.92 21.21
C LEU A 296 18.08 -25.17 19.90
N LYS A 297 17.58 -25.70 18.77
CA LYS A 297 17.70 -25.08 17.45
C LYS A 297 17.13 -23.67 17.42
N LYS A 298 15.95 -23.47 18.01
CA LYS A 298 15.31 -22.15 18.11
C LYS A 298 16.14 -21.17 18.95
N ARG A 299 16.70 -21.61 20.08
CA ARG A 299 17.51 -20.77 20.97
C ARG A 299 18.83 -20.38 20.30
N VAL A 300 19.54 -21.32 19.68
CA VAL A 300 20.77 -21.05 18.92
C VAL A 300 20.53 -20.04 17.80
N ARG A 301 19.44 -20.17 17.03
CA ARG A 301 19.09 -19.21 15.97
C ARG A 301 18.93 -17.77 16.49
N SER A 302 18.47 -17.60 17.72
CA SER A 302 18.29 -16.29 18.35
C SER A 302 19.56 -15.68 18.96
N MET A 303 20.60 -16.49 19.16
CA MET A 303 21.87 -16.05 19.75
C MET A 303 22.87 -15.63 18.67
N SER A 304 23.92 -14.91 19.08
CA SER A 304 25.06 -14.56 18.23
C SER A 304 26.35 -15.00 18.93
N PHE A 305 27.11 -15.89 18.29
CA PHE A 305 28.40 -16.41 18.74
C PHE A 305 29.15 -17.01 17.53
N SER A 306 30.47 -17.18 17.63
CA SER A 306 31.32 -17.51 16.48
C SER A 306 30.94 -18.80 15.77
N ALA A 307 30.70 -19.89 16.53
CA ALA A 307 30.45 -21.23 15.99
C ALA A 307 28.95 -21.53 15.75
N LYS A 308 28.14 -20.51 15.49
CA LYS A 308 26.67 -20.65 15.42
C LYS A 308 26.23 -21.55 14.28
N ASP A 309 26.79 -21.35 13.09
CA ASP A 309 26.37 -22.08 11.90
C ASP A 309 26.81 -23.55 12.00
N GLU A 310 27.99 -23.82 12.55
CA GLU A 310 28.47 -25.18 12.83
C GLU A 310 27.59 -25.90 13.85
N VAL A 311 27.11 -25.19 14.89
CA VAL A 311 26.13 -25.77 15.82
C VAL A 311 24.84 -26.10 15.08
N LEU A 312 24.33 -25.21 14.23
CA LEU A 312 23.10 -25.48 13.47
C LEU A 312 23.25 -26.67 12.53
N ASP A 313 24.39 -26.82 11.87
CA ASP A 313 24.70 -27.97 11.02
C ASP A 313 24.77 -29.27 11.82
N ILE A 314 25.39 -29.25 13.01
CA ILE A 314 25.41 -30.41 13.91
C ILE A 314 23.99 -30.81 14.31
N LEU A 315 23.06 -29.86 14.48
CA LEU A 315 21.66 -30.16 14.82
C LEU A 315 20.87 -30.81 13.68
N GLU A 316 21.38 -30.83 12.45
CA GLU A 316 20.78 -31.59 11.34
C GLU A 316 21.25 -33.06 11.30
N LEU A 317 22.32 -33.41 12.03
CA LEU A 317 22.81 -34.80 12.11
C LEU A 317 21.78 -35.74 12.79
N PRO A 318 21.91 -37.07 12.62
CA PRO A 318 21.16 -38.04 13.43
C PRO A 318 21.34 -37.79 14.92
N ILE A 319 20.27 -37.92 15.72
CA ILE A 319 20.21 -37.53 17.14
C ILE A 319 21.39 -38.09 17.95
N GLN A 320 21.78 -39.34 17.71
CA GLN A 320 22.84 -40.04 18.43
C GLN A 320 24.23 -39.42 18.20
N GLN A 321 24.41 -38.68 17.10
CA GLN A 321 25.67 -38.06 16.71
C GLN A 321 25.79 -36.61 17.18
N ARG A 322 24.66 -35.96 17.51
CA ARG A 322 24.60 -34.52 17.87
C ARG A 322 25.43 -34.21 19.11
N THR A 323 25.14 -34.84 20.25
CA THR A 323 25.84 -34.54 21.51
C THR A 323 27.35 -34.82 21.43
N PRO A 324 27.83 -35.95 20.87
CA PRO A 324 29.26 -36.17 20.65
C PRO A 324 29.91 -35.12 19.76
N ALA A 325 29.24 -34.68 18.68
CA ALA A 325 29.75 -33.65 17.79
C ALA A 325 29.84 -32.28 18.50
N LEU A 326 28.79 -31.89 19.25
CA LEU A 326 28.80 -30.65 20.04
C LEU A 326 29.93 -30.61 21.07
N LYS A 327 30.23 -31.75 21.73
CA LYS A 327 31.33 -31.86 22.71
C LYS A 327 32.72 -31.70 22.09
N LYS A 328 32.89 -32.04 20.81
CA LYS A 328 34.17 -31.92 20.09
C LYS A 328 34.37 -30.52 19.52
N LEU A 329 33.29 -29.79 19.24
CA LEU A 329 33.34 -28.47 18.62
C LEU A 329 34.09 -27.48 19.51
N ASP A 330 35.04 -26.74 18.91
CA ASP A 330 35.87 -25.72 19.57
C ASP A 330 36.49 -26.20 20.89
N ASN A 331 37.05 -27.42 20.88
CA ASN A 331 37.63 -28.09 22.06
C ASN A 331 36.70 -28.11 23.29
N GLY A 332 35.38 -28.18 23.07
CA GLY A 332 34.37 -28.27 24.13
C GLY A 332 33.93 -26.92 24.70
N LYS A 333 34.47 -25.79 24.23
CA LYS A 333 34.04 -24.45 24.68
C LYS A 333 32.59 -24.18 24.35
N VAL A 334 32.17 -24.49 23.12
CA VAL A 334 30.78 -24.32 22.68
C VAL A 334 29.84 -25.18 23.52
N TYR A 335 30.20 -26.45 23.78
CA TYR A 335 29.38 -27.33 24.62
C TYR A 335 29.24 -26.79 26.05
N SER A 336 30.31 -26.24 26.62
CA SER A 336 30.28 -25.65 27.96
C SER A 336 29.35 -24.43 28.02
N MET A 337 29.44 -23.53 27.02
CA MET A 337 28.51 -22.41 26.88
C MET A 337 27.05 -22.89 26.73
N LEU A 338 26.80 -23.90 25.89
CA LEU A 338 25.45 -24.45 25.73
C LEU A 338 24.91 -25.02 27.04
N LEU A 339 25.76 -25.71 27.81
CA LEU A 339 25.39 -26.30 29.11
C LEU A 339 25.01 -25.22 30.14
N GLU A 340 25.72 -24.10 30.17
CA GLU A 340 25.51 -23.03 31.14
C GLU A 340 24.39 -22.06 30.74
N GLU A 341 24.33 -21.67 29.46
CA GLU A 341 23.47 -20.56 29.01
C GLU A 341 22.21 -21.01 28.25
N VAL A 342 22.24 -22.20 27.64
CA VAL A 342 21.22 -22.63 26.66
C VAL A 342 20.38 -23.80 27.15
N TYR A 343 20.99 -24.79 27.79
CA TYR A 343 20.33 -26.01 28.23
C TYR A 343 19.42 -25.84 29.45
N PRO A 344 19.70 -24.97 30.44
CA PRO A 344 18.82 -24.83 31.60
C PRO A 344 17.34 -24.54 31.25
N PRO A 345 16.99 -23.61 30.34
CA PRO A 345 15.61 -23.36 29.95
C PRO A 345 14.99 -24.46 29.05
N LEU A 346 15.78 -25.37 28.48
CA LEU A 346 15.25 -26.52 27.72
C LEU A 346 14.68 -27.60 28.63
N ARG A 347 15.03 -27.59 29.93
CA ARG A 347 14.42 -28.45 30.95
C ARG A 347 13.07 -27.87 31.34
N ARG A 348 12.08 -28.08 30.49
CA ARG A 348 10.74 -27.53 30.65
C ARG A 348 9.66 -28.60 30.55
N THR A 349 8.52 -28.29 31.15
CA THR A 349 7.26 -28.97 30.87
C THR A 349 6.35 -27.96 30.18
N GLU A 350 5.83 -28.33 29.01
CA GLU A 350 4.80 -27.56 28.33
C GLU A 350 3.44 -27.96 28.88
N LEU A 351 2.68 -27.00 29.42
CA LEU A 351 1.33 -27.17 29.92
C LEU A 351 0.35 -26.65 28.87
N ILE A 352 -0.44 -27.54 28.28
CA ILE A 352 -1.44 -27.22 27.26
C ILE A 352 -2.82 -27.29 27.90
N PHE A 353 -3.38 -26.13 28.22
CA PHE A 353 -4.72 -26.00 28.75
C PHE A 353 -5.72 -26.05 27.59
N ASN A 354 -6.47 -27.14 27.50
CA ASN A 354 -7.51 -27.31 26.50
C ASN A 354 -8.80 -26.73 27.06
N ILE A 355 -9.31 -25.70 26.40
CA ILE A 355 -10.49 -24.98 26.85
C ILE A 355 -11.52 -24.88 25.73
N GLN A 356 -12.78 -24.77 26.12
CA GLN A 356 -13.88 -24.42 25.25
C GLN A 356 -14.42 -23.05 25.65
N VAL A 357 -14.50 -22.12 24.70
CA VAL A 357 -14.91 -20.74 24.92
C VAL A 357 -16.28 -20.51 24.27
N LYS A 358 -17.20 -19.91 25.03
CA LYS A 358 -18.53 -19.53 24.53
C LYS A 358 -18.46 -18.29 23.63
N GLY A 359 -19.51 -18.06 22.85
CA GLY A 359 -19.67 -16.80 22.14
C GLY A 359 -19.77 -15.61 23.08
N PHE A 360 -19.19 -14.46 22.71
CA PHE A 360 -19.18 -13.24 23.48
C PHE A 360 -20.16 -12.21 22.91
N SER A 361 -20.79 -11.42 23.79
CA SER A 361 -21.43 -10.18 23.37
C SER A 361 -20.39 -9.17 22.85
N LEU A 362 -20.82 -8.17 22.08
CA LEU A 362 -19.92 -7.15 21.54
C LEU A 362 -19.14 -6.40 22.65
N GLU A 363 -19.82 -6.03 23.73
CA GLU A 363 -19.20 -5.33 24.87
C GLU A 363 -18.13 -6.17 25.54
N LYS A 364 -18.41 -7.47 25.76
CA LYS A 364 -17.45 -8.40 26.31
C LYS A 364 -16.29 -8.65 25.36
N ALA A 365 -16.56 -8.81 24.07
CA ALA A 365 -15.54 -9.01 23.04
C ALA A 365 -14.55 -7.82 22.97
N ARG A 366 -15.01 -6.58 23.17
CA ARG A 366 -14.15 -5.38 23.28
C ARG A 366 -13.15 -5.45 24.43
N GLN A 367 -13.49 -6.13 25.53
CA GLN A 367 -12.59 -6.35 26.66
C GLN A 367 -11.65 -7.54 26.38
N ILE A 368 -12.22 -8.66 25.92
CA ILE A 368 -11.48 -9.90 25.67
C ILE A 368 -10.41 -9.72 24.60
N ILE A 369 -10.64 -8.91 23.56
CA ILE A 369 -9.63 -8.70 22.50
C ILE A 369 -8.32 -8.11 23.05
N LYS A 370 -8.36 -7.33 24.13
CA LYS A 370 -7.17 -6.72 24.73
C LYS A 370 -6.43 -7.69 25.66
N ALA A 371 -7.15 -8.58 26.34
CA ALA A 371 -6.60 -9.49 27.34
C ALA A 371 -6.26 -10.88 26.77
N HIS A 372 -7.17 -11.48 26.01
CA HIS A 372 -7.09 -12.84 25.48
C HIS A 372 -7.64 -12.92 24.05
N PRO A 373 -7.03 -12.23 23.07
CA PRO A 373 -7.58 -12.13 21.71
C PRO A 373 -7.81 -13.47 21.01
N SER A 374 -6.97 -14.48 21.29
CA SER A 374 -7.12 -15.83 20.72
C SER A 374 -8.40 -16.57 21.17
N ARG A 375 -9.06 -16.11 22.25
CA ARG A 375 -10.34 -16.66 22.71
C ARG A 375 -11.54 -16.20 21.86
N LEU A 376 -11.37 -15.15 21.05
CA LEU A 376 -12.39 -14.72 20.10
C LEU A 376 -12.43 -15.64 18.88
N SER A 377 -13.55 -15.63 18.18
CA SER A 377 -13.62 -15.98 16.76
C SER A 377 -13.30 -14.75 15.93
N LEU A 378 -12.85 -14.95 14.69
CA LEU A 378 -12.62 -13.83 13.78
C LEU A 378 -13.92 -13.05 13.44
N ALA A 379 -15.09 -13.69 13.53
CA ALA A 379 -16.37 -12.99 13.38
C ALA A 379 -16.66 -12.04 14.54
N GLU A 380 -16.31 -12.40 15.77
CA GLU A 380 -16.41 -11.50 16.93
C GLU A 380 -15.39 -10.35 16.82
N VAL A 381 -14.17 -10.64 16.36
CA VAL A 381 -13.17 -9.61 16.03
C VAL A 381 -13.74 -8.63 15.00
N TYR A 382 -14.35 -9.15 13.93
CA TYR A 382 -15.01 -8.34 12.92
C TYR A 382 -16.12 -7.46 13.51
N ALA A 383 -16.98 -8.03 14.37
CA ALA A 383 -18.04 -7.28 15.04
C ALA A 383 -17.47 -6.14 15.91
N VAL A 384 -16.37 -6.40 16.64
CA VAL A 384 -15.64 -5.38 17.40
C VAL A 384 -15.08 -4.30 16.46
N ALA A 385 -14.40 -4.68 15.38
CA ALA A 385 -13.84 -3.73 14.42
C ALA A 385 -14.91 -2.84 13.77
N LYS A 386 -16.06 -3.44 13.39
CA LYS A 386 -17.20 -2.76 12.77
C LYS A 386 -17.91 -1.81 13.74
N SER A 387 -17.77 -2.03 15.04
CA SER A 387 -18.38 -1.18 16.07
C SER A 387 -17.68 0.17 16.27
N TYR A 388 -16.51 0.37 15.65
CA TYR A 388 -15.77 1.63 15.65
C TYR A 388 -15.97 2.38 14.32
N PRO A 389 -15.82 3.72 14.29
CA PRO A 389 -15.90 4.48 13.04
C PRO A 389 -14.94 3.95 11.98
N GLU A 390 -15.36 3.97 10.71
CA GLU A 390 -14.53 3.50 9.60
C GLU A 390 -13.22 4.30 9.51
N GLY A 391 -12.08 3.61 9.44
CA GLY A 391 -10.76 4.23 9.37
C GLY A 391 -10.22 4.76 10.71
N SER A 392 -10.94 4.58 11.81
CA SER A 392 -10.47 4.94 13.15
C SER A 392 -9.24 4.13 13.60
N LYS A 393 -8.48 4.70 14.53
CA LYS A 393 -7.31 4.03 15.14
C LYS A 393 -7.73 2.74 15.86
N GLU A 394 -8.87 2.77 16.53
CA GLU A 394 -9.43 1.64 17.28
C GLU A 394 -9.80 0.49 16.34
N GLN A 395 -10.44 0.78 15.21
CA GLN A 395 -10.73 -0.23 14.19
C GLN A 395 -9.45 -0.87 13.65
N TYR A 396 -8.42 -0.06 13.40
CA TYR A 396 -7.13 -0.53 12.94
C TYR A 396 -6.44 -1.45 13.96
N GLU A 397 -6.39 -1.03 15.22
CA GLU A 397 -5.76 -1.79 16.32
C GLU A 397 -6.40 -3.16 16.53
N VAL A 398 -7.72 -3.27 16.40
CA VAL A 398 -8.45 -4.55 16.49
C VAL A 398 -7.91 -5.57 15.48
N TRP A 399 -7.72 -5.17 14.23
CA TRP A 399 -7.21 -6.07 13.20
C TRP A 399 -5.72 -6.38 13.38
N VAL A 400 -4.92 -5.42 13.86
CA VAL A 400 -3.51 -5.66 14.18
C VAL A 400 -3.34 -6.65 15.33
N ILE A 401 -4.17 -6.56 16.37
CA ILE A 401 -4.18 -7.53 17.48
C ILE A 401 -4.59 -8.91 16.94
N ALA A 402 -5.62 -8.97 16.09
CA ALA A 402 -6.08 -10.22 15.49
C ALA A 402 -5.03 -10.87 14.59
N ASP A 403 -4.29 -10.09 13.78
CA ASP A 403 -3.23 -10.62 12.92
C ASP A 403 -2.14 -11.38 13.69
N ARG A 404 -1.81 -10.89 14.90
CA ARG A 404 -0.87 -11.56 15.82
C ARG A 404 -1.49 -12.76 16.51
N ALA A 405 -2.76 -12.67 16.92
CA ALA A 405 -3.46 -13.71 17.64
C ALA A 405 -3.87 -14.91 16.76
N PHE A 406 -4.07 -14.68 15.45
CA PHE A 406 -4.51 -15.69 14.49
C PHE A 406 -3.52 -15.85 13.32
N PRO A 407 -2.28 -16.32 13.58
CA PRO A 407 -1.22 -16.36 12.58
C PRO A 407 -1.47 -17.30 11.39
N LYS A 408 -2.46 -18.20 11.45
CA LYS A 408 -2.83 -19.10 10.34
C LYS A 408 -3.93 -18.51 9.44
N ASN A 409 -4.56 -17.43 9.89
CA ASN A 409 -5.63 -16.74 9.17
C ASN A 409 -5.07 -15.54 8.41
N VAL A 410 -5.65 -15.28 7.24
CA VAL A 410 -5.21 -14.18 6.35
C VAL A 410 -6.15 -12.98 6.43
N GLU A 411 -7.38 -13.20 6.89
CA GLU A 411 -8.42 -12.18 6.97
C GLU A 411 -7.96 -10.97 7.80
N PRO A 412 -7.30 -11.12 8.97
CA PRO A 412 -6.81 -9.97 9.71
C PRO A 412 -5.77 -9.14 8.93
N VAL A 413 -4.75 -9.75 8.33
CA VAL A 413 -3.73 -8.99 7.58
C VAL A 413 -4.32 -8.29 6.36
N ILE A 414 -5.26 -8.95 5.67
CA ILE A 414 -5.95 -8.38 4.51
C ILE A 414 -6.81 -7.19 4.95
N ASN A 415 -7.53 -7.32 6.06
CA ASN A 415 -8.37 -6.24 6.58
C ASN A 415 -7.55 -5.04 7.08
N VAL A 416 -6.39 -5.27 7.71
CA VAL A 416 -5.43 -4.19 8.01
C VAL A 416 -4.98 -3.50 6.71
N ALA A 417 -4.63 -4.26 5.68
CA ALA A 417 -4.17 -3.72 4.41
C ALA A 417 -5.24 -2.89 3.67
N VAL A 418 -6.52 -3.30 3.73
CA VAL A 418 -7.64 -2.51 3.20
C VAL A 418 -7.70 -1.13 3.88
N LEU A 419 -7.58 -1.08 5.21
CA LEU A 419 -7.58 0.19 5.96
C LEU A 419 -6.34 1.04 5.64
N ASP A 420 -5.19 0.41 5.42
CA ASP A 420 -3.97 1.11 5.01
C ASP A 420 -4.11 1.72 3.61
N ILE A 421 -4.63 0.97 2.63
CA ILE A 421 -4.88 1.48 1.27
C ILE A 421 -5.87 2.66 1.29
N LYS A 422 -7.01 2.52 2.00
CA LYS A 422 -8.01 3.59 2.10
C LYS A 422 -7.47 4.87 2.73
N ALA A 423 -6.46 4.76 3.59
CA ALA A 423 -5.81 5.90 4.22
C ALA A 423 -4.53 6.38 3.49
N GLY A 424 -4.26 5.88 2.28
CA GLY A 424 -3.08 6.25 1.49
C GLY A 424 -1.75 5.67 1.99
N ARG A 425 -1.78 4.76 2.97
CA ARG A 425 -0.61 4.05 3.54
C ARG A 425 -0.25 2.81 2.70
N CYS A 426 -0.08 3.00 1.40
CA CYS A 426 0.05 1.91 0.43
C CYS A 426 1.32 1.08 0.68
N ARG A 427 2.42 1.72 1.08
CA ARG A 427 3.68 1.06 1.41
C ARG A 427 3.52 0.13 2.61
N GLU A 428 2.84 0.59 3.66
CA GLU A 428 2.58 -0.18 4.88
C GLU A 428 1.66 -1.38 4.61
N ALA A 429 0.73 -1.27 3.65
CA ALA A 429 -0.08 -2.39 3.19
C ALA A 429 0.77 -3.46 2.49
N VAL A 430 1.66 -3.05 1.58
CA VAL A 430 2.60 -3.93 0.87
C VAL A 430 3.49 -4.68 1.86
N GLU A 431 4.16 -3.97 2.78
CA GLU A 431 5.10 -4.57 3.75
C GLU A 431 4.44 -5.64 4.63
N LYS A 432 3.16 -5.47 5.00
CA LYS A 432 2.42 -6.46 5.80
C LYS A 432 2.03 -7.69 4.98
N LEU A 433 1.51 -7.49 3.78
CA LEU A 433 1.06 -8.57 2.91
C LEU A 433 2.23 -9.37 2.32
N GLU A 434 3.37 -8.74 2.01
CA GLU A 434 4.57 -9.42 1.53
C GLU A 434 5.08 -10.47 2.52
N LYS A 435 5.00 -10.22 3.83
CA LYS A 435 5.38 -11.20 4.87
C LYS A 435 4.54 -12.48 4.81
N ARG A 436 3.38 -12.44 4.15
CA ARG A 436 2.47 -13.57 3.97
C ARG A 436 2.36 -14.01 2.50
N SER A 437 3.29 -13.59 1.62
CA SER A 437 3.21 -13.85 0.17
C SER A 437 3.23 -15.34 -0.22
N ASN A 438 3.61 -16.22 0.70
CA ASN A 438 3.57 -17.68 0.49
C ASN A 438 2.14 -18.26 0.57
N ASP A 439 1.19 -17.51 1.16
CA ASP A 439 -0.22 -17.90 1.21
C ASP A 439 -0.95 -17.34 -0.02
N SER A 440 -1.51 -18.20 -0.85
CA SER A 440 -2.16 -17.77 -2.10
C SER A 440 -3.38 -16.86 -1.88
N ARG A 441 -3.99 -16.93 -0.69
CA ARG A 441 -5.16 -16.14 -0.33
C ARG A 441 -4.87 -14.64 -0.19
N VAL A 442 -3.61 -14.22 -0.04
CA VAL A 442 -3.26 -12.79 0.06
C VAL A 442 -2.94 -12.14 -1.28
N TRP A 443 -2.76 -12.92 -2.35
CA TRP A 443 -2.22 -12.43 -3.62
C TRP A 443 -3.09 -11.35 -4.28
N GLY A 444 -4.42 -11.47 -4.21
CA GLY A 444 -5.34 -10.47 -4.77
C GLY A 444 -5.15 -9.10 -4.13
N MET A 445 -5.18 -9.03 -2.80
CA MET A 445 -4.96 -7.78 -2.05
C MET A 445 -3.52 -7.28 -2.19
N LEU A 446 -2.53 -8.17 -2.22
CA LEU A 446 -1.12 -7.77 -2.41
C LEU A 446 -0.90 -7.13 -3.77
N GLY A 447 -1.52 -7.68 -4.83
CA GLY A 447 -1.52 -7.09 -6.16
C GLY A 447 -2.12 -5.69 -6.19
N LEU A 448 -3.26 -5.48 -5.53
CA LEU A 448 -3.85 -4.15 -5.38
C LEU A 448 -2.98 -3.19 -4.56
N ALA A 449 -2.39 -3.65 -3.45
CA ALA A 449 -1.49 -2.85 -2.64
C ALA A 449 -0.32 -2.32 -3.48
N TYR A 450 0.25 -3.13 -4.36
CA TYR A 450 1.26 -2.66 -5.32
C TYR A 450 0.71 -1.69 -6.36
N ALA A 451 -0.51 -1.90 -6.87
CA ALA A 451 -1.13 -0.98 -7.83
C ALA A 451 -1.33 0.42 -7.22
N TYR A 452 -1.88 0.48 -6.00
CA TYR A 452 -2.01 1.73 -5.25
C TYR A 452 -0.65 2.34 -4.86
N ASN A 453 0.38 1.52 -4.70
CA ASN A 453 1.77 1.95 -4.51
C ASN A 453 2.51 2.20 -5.85
N GLN A 454 1.79 2.25 -6.98
CA GLN A 454 2.30 2.51 -8.34
C GLN A 454 3.40 1.56 -8.84
N ASN A 455 3.51 0.36 -8.24
CA ASN A 455 4.40 -0.70 -8.72
C ASN A 455 3.63 -1.64 -9.65
N TRP A 456 3.43 -1.20 -10.89
CA TRP A 456 2.59 -1.88 -11.89
C TRP A 456 3.08 -3.29 -12.23
N GLU A 457 4.39 -3.51 -12.29
CA GLU A 457 4.98 -4.82 -12.60
C GLU A 457 4.64 -5.86 -11.51
N LYS A 458 4.86 -5.51 -10.24
CA LYS A 458 4.51 -6.41 -9.13
C LYS A 458 2.99 -6.56 -8.98
N ALA A 459 2.23 -5.48 -9.20
CA ALA A 459 0.78 -5.53 -9.18
C ALA A 459 0.23 -6.55 -10.18
N GLU A 460 0.67 -6.45 -11.45
CA GLU A 460 0.30 -7.39 -12.50
C GLU A 460 0.69 -8.84 -12.13
N LYS A 461 1.92 -9.05 -11.68
CA LYS A 461 2.41 -10.38 -11.27
C LYS A 461 1.50 -11.03 -10.23
N TYR A 462 1.12 -10.32 -9.17
CA TYR A 462 0.31 -10.90 -8.09
C TYR A 462 -1.17 -11.01 -8.43
N LEU A 463 -1.75 -10.04 -9.15
CA LEU A 463 -3.13 -10.15 -9.64
C LEU A 463 -3.28 -11.30 -10.64
N GLN A 464 -2.31 -11.52 -11.52
CA GLN A 464 -2.29 -12.67 -12.42
C GLN A 464 -2.18 -14.00 -11.65
N LYS A 465 -1.35 -14.08 -10.60
CA LYS A 465 -1.27 -15.26 -9.74
C LYS A 465 -2.61 -15.55 -9.06
N ALA A 466 -3.25 -14.53 -8.47
CA ALA A 466 -4.55 -14.66 -7.83
C ALA A 466 -5.63 -15.10 -8.83
N ARG A 467 -5.69 -14.50 -10.02
CA ARG A 467 -6.58 -14.91 -11.12
C ARG A 467 -6.40 -16.38 -11.50
N LYS A 468 -5.14 -16.84 -11.67
CA LYS A 468 -4.83 -18.25 -11.96
C LYS A 468 -5.27 -19.20 -10.84
N ASN A 469 -5.36 -18.70 -9.61
CA ASN A 469 -5.85 -19.42 -8.44
C ASN A 469 -7.39 -19.31 -8.25
N GLY A 470 -8.11 -18.73 -9.23
CA GLY A 470 -9.57 -18.65 -9.23
C GLY A 470 -10.18 -17.41 -8.56
N ASP A 471 -9.37 -16.42 -8.18
CA ASP A 471 -9.86 -15.16 -7.60
C ASP A 471 -10.49 -14.26 -8.68
N LYS A 472 -11.83 -14.17 -8.65
CA LYS A 472 -12.61 -13.38 -9.61
C LYS A 472 -12.47 -11.87 -9.38
N GLU A 473 -12.30 -11.42 -8.13
CA GLU A 473 -12.10 -10.00 -7.83
C GLU A 473 -10.73 -9.55 -8.33
N ALA A 474 -9.68 -10.36 -8.12
CA ALA A 474 -8.36 -10.08 -8.66
C ALA A 474 -8.34 -10.04 -10.19
N ALA A 475 -9.11 -10.90 -10.86
CA ALA A 475 -9.25 -10.86 -12.32
C ALA A 475 -9.85 -9.54 -12.81
N TYR A 476 -10.95 -9.10 -12.20
CA TYR A 476 -11.57 -7.81 -12.49
C TYR A 476 -10.60 -6.64 -12.23
N ASN A 477 -9.90 -6.67 -11.10
CA ASN A 477 -8.95 -5.62 -10.74
C ASN A 477 -7.74 -5.56 -11.69
N LEU A 478 -7.30 -6.69 -12.21
CA LEU A 478 -6.26 -6.72 -13.25
C LEU A 478 -6.72 -6.00 -14.51
N ASP A 479 -7.94 -6.27 -14.96
CA ASP A 479 -8.51 -5.63 -16.16
C ASP A 479 -8.67 -4.11 -15.96
N GLU A 480 -9.14 -3.68 -14.78
CA GLU A 480 -9.23 -2.25 -14.41
C GLU A 480 -7.87 -1.56 -14.41
N MET A 481 -6.85 -2.22 -13.86
CA MET A 481 -5.48 -1.71 -13.87
C MET A 481 -4.93 -1.57 -15.30
N GLN A 482 -5.19 -2.56 -16.16
CA GLN A 482 -4.72 -2.53 -17.55
C GLN A 482 -5.38 -1.41 -18.36
N LYS A 483 -6.68 -1.14 -18.15
CA LYS A 483 -7.36 0.02 -18.74
C LYS A 483 -6.74 1.34 -18.26
N TYR A 484 -6.49 1.47 -16.96
CA TYR A 484 -5.85 2.64 -16.39
C TYR A 484 -4.47 2.87 -17.00
N ILE A 485 -3.63 1.83 -17.08
CA ILE A 485 -2.28 1.95 -17.63
C ILE A 485 -2.33 2.37 -19.10
N LYS A 486 -3.20 1.74 -19.90
CA LYS A 486 -3.36 2.04 -21.33
C LYS A 486 -3.81 3.48 -21.59
N ASP A 487 -4.66 4.02 -20.72
CA ASP A 487 -5.18 5.37 -20.88
C ASP A 487 -4.23 6.45 -20.31
N ASN A 488 -3.54 6.15 -19.20
CA ASN A 488 -2.74 7.14 -18.46
C ASN A 488 -1.26 7.21 -18.85
N PHE A 489 -0.71 6.13 -19.40
CA PHE A 489 0.66 6.04 -19.92
C PHE A 489 0.65 5.84 -21.44
#